data_AF-A0A1B4Y0R4-F1
#
_entry.id   AF-A0A1B4Y0R4-F1
#
_cell.length_a   1.000
_cell.length_b   1.000
_cell.length_c   1.000
_cell.angle_alpha   90.00
_cell.angle_beta   90.00
_cell.angle_gamma   90.00
#
_symmetry.space_group_name_H-M   'P 1'
#
loop_
_entity.id
_entity.type
_entity.pdbx_description
1 polymer ?
#
loop_
_entity_poly.entity_id
_entity_poly.type
_entity_poly.pdbx_seq_one_letter_code
_entity_poly.pdbx_strand_id
1 'polypeptide(L)'
;MSMDMSALTVPRQTLPVLPCHVGNPDLWFAETPADLEQAKELCASCPIRPQCLAAALERAEPWGVWGGEIFERGSIVNRKRPRGRPPKVAA
;
A
#
# COMPACT_ATOMS: atom_id res chain seq x y z
N MET A 1 -6.46 45.08 29.57
CA MET A 1 -6.16 43.64 29.50
C MET A 1 -6.22 43.22 28.04
N SER A 2 -5.08 43.15 27.36
CA SER A 2 -4.97 42.64 25.99
C SER A 2 -4.98 41.10 26.05
N MET A 3 -5.97 40.49 25.42
CA MET A 3 -5.93 39.06 25.09
C MET A 3 -5.46 38.96 23.64
N ASP A 4 -4.15 38.83 23.46
CA ASP A 4 -3.55 38.45 22.19
C ASP A 4 -3.95 37.01 21.86
N MET A 5 -4.99 36.88 21.03
CA MET A 5 -5.50 35.62 20.53
C MET A 5 -4.60 35.16 19.37
N SER A 6 -3.43 34.61 19.71
CA SER A 6 -2.49 34.02 18.75
C SER A 6 -3.14 32.83 18.05
N ALA A 7 -3.64 33.06 16.84
CA ALA A 7 -3.96 32.01 15.89
C ALA A 7 -2.65 31.26 15.56
N LEU A 8 -2.45 30.10 16.18
CA LEU A 8 -1.38 29.17 15.84
C LEU A 8 -1.68 28.60 14.45
N THR A 9 -1.22 29.30 13.41
CA THR A 9 -1.19 28.79 12.05
C THR A 9 -0.38 27.49 12.05
N VAL A 10 -1.04 26.35 11.81
CA VAL A 10 -0.35 25.05 11.65
C VAL A 10 0.68 25.24 10.53
N PRO A 11 1.98 25.03 10.81
CA PRO A 11 2.98 25.18 9.77
C PRO A 11 2.68 24.19 8.66
N ARG A 12 2.64 24.67 7.42
CA ARG A 12 2.37 23.83 6.25
C ARG A 12 3.56 22.89 6.06
N GLN A 13 3.42 21.66 6.52
CA GLN A 13 4.44 20.64 6.36
C GLN A 13 4.40 20.14 4.91
N THR A 14 5.56 20.14 4.25
CA THR A 14 5.73 19.48 2.96
C THR A 14 5.72 17.98 3.21
N LEU A 15 4.63 17.30 2.82
CA LEU A 15 4.55 15.84 2.93
C LEU A 15 5.50 15.21 1.91
N PRO A 16 6.18 14.10 2.27
CA PRO A 16 7.01 13.37 1.32
C PRO A 16 6.14 12.85 0.18
N VAL A 17 6.70 12.84 -1.03
CA VAL A 17 6.05 12.19 -2.18
C VAL A 17 6.04 10.69 -1.93
N LEU A 18 4.86 10.09 -1.96
CA LEU A 18 4.69 8.65 -1.80
C LEU A 18 4.61 8.00 -3.18
N PRO A 19 5.32 6.88 -3.42
CA PRO A 19 5.24 6.17 -4.70
C PRO A 19 3.81 5.83 -5.13
N CYS A 20 2.93 5.54 -4.16
CA CYS A 20 1.52 5.22 -4.44
C CYS A 20 0.63 6.42 -4.76
N HIS A 21 1.12 7.64 -4.58
CA HIS A 21 0.39 8.86 -4.94
C HIS A 21 0.81 9.43 -6.30
N VAL A 22 1.78 8.79 -6.96
CA VAL A 22 2.30 9.21 -8.26
C VAL A 22 2.12 8.10 -9.29
N GLY A 23 1.81 8.47 -10.53
CA GLY A 23 1.61 7.50 -11.61
C GLY A 23 0.23 6.82 -11.59
N ASN A 24 0.18 5.56 -12.00
CA ASN A 24 -1.07 4.81 -12.18
C ASN A 24 -1.55 4.19 -10.85
N PRO A 25 -2.71 4.61 -10.30
CA PRO A 25 -3.26 4.01 -9.08
C PRO A 25 -3.66 2.53 -9.26
N ASP A 26 -4.05 2.11 -10.45
CA ASP A 26 -4.51 0.74 -10.72
C ASP A 26 -3.41 -0.31 -10.48
N LEU A 27 -2.13 0.09 -10.58
CA LEU A 27 -0.99 -0.77 -10.35
C LEU A 27 -0.97 -1.35 -8.92
N TRP A 28 -1.34 -0.54 -7.93
CA TRP A 28 -1.37 -0.93 -6.50
C TRP A 28 -2.50 -1.91 -6.18
N PHE A 29 -3.42 -2.06 -7.11
CA PHE A 29 -4.68 -2.80 -7.02
C PHE A 29 -4.76 -3.86 -8.13
N ALA A 30 -3.65 -4.13 -8.81
CA ALA A 30 -3.61 -4.97 -9.98
C ALA A 30 -3.98 -6.43 -9.68
N GLU A 31 -4.47 -7.12 -10.70
CA GLU A 31 -4.82 -8.53 -10.57
C GLU A 31 -3.70 -9.48 -10.93
N THR A 32 -2.79 -9.04 -11.80
CA THR A 32 -1.74 -9.90 -12.33
C THR A 32 -0.60 -10.01 -11.32
N PRO A 33 0.05 -11.18 -11.20
CA PRO A 33 1.18 -11.31 -10.29
C PRO A 33 2.37 -10.42 -10.67
N ALA A 34 2.58 -10.15 -11.96
CA ALA A 34 3.69 -9.33 -12.42
C ALA A 34 3.53 -7.85 -11.98
N ASP A 35 2.33 -7.29 -12.17
CA ASP A 35 2.03 -5.92 -11.77
C ASP A 35 2.08 -5.74 -10.25
N LEU A 36 1.65 -6.75 -9.49
CA LEU A 36 1.75 -6.75 -8.03
C LEU A 36 3.20 -6.77 -7.54
N GLU A 37 4.08 -7.55 -8.18
CA GLU A 37 5.52 -7.49 -7.85
C GLU A 37 6.12 -6.13 -8.22
N GLN A 38 5.74 -5.55 -9.36
CA GLN A 38 6.17 -4.20 -9.74
C GLN A 38 5.73 -3.16 -8.69
N ALA A 39 4.49 -3.24 -8.20
CA ALA A 39 4.00 -2.36 -7.14
C ALA A 39 4.82 -2.52 -5.83
N LYS A 40 5.20 -3.75 -5.45
CA LYS A 40 6.07 -3.99 -4.28
C LYS A 40 7.44 -3.35 -4.46
N GLU A 41 8.05 -3.49 -5.63
CA GLU A 41 9.34 -2.88 -5.96
C GLU A 41 9.28 -1.35 -5.86
N LEU A 42 8.23 -0.72 -6.40
CA LEU A 42 8.01 0.72 -6.25
C LEU A 42 7.80 1.13 -4.79
N CYS A 43 7.20 0.27 -3.98
CA CYS A 43 7.01 0.53 -2.55
C CYS A 43 8.32 0.51 -1.75
N ALA A 44 9.38 -0.12 -2.25
CA ALA A 44 10.61 -0.38 -1.49
C ALA A 44 11.26 0.89 -0.92
N SER A 45 11.19 2.01 -1.62
CA SER A 45 11.75 3.31 -1.20
C SER A 45 10.75 4.20 -0.42
N CYS A 46 9.53 3.73 -0.17
CA CYS A 46 8.50 4.52 0.48
C CYS A 46 8.87 4.85 1.94
N PRO A 47 8.85 6.14 2.36
CA PRO A 47 9.30 6.55 3.70
C PRO A 47 8.34 6.13 4.82
N ILE A 48 7.10 5.79 4.48
CA ILE A 48 6.07 5.39 5.46
C ILE A 48 5.69 3.90 5.38
N ARG A 49 6.54 3.08 4.75
CA ARG A 49 6.30 1.66 4.53
C ARG A 49 5.82 0.91 5.79
N PRO A 50 6.48 1.02 6.96
CA PRO A 50 6.05 0.29 8.15
C PRO A 50 4.71 0.78 8.71
N GLN A 51 4.43 2.09 8.68
CA GLN A 51 3.15 2.65 9.13
C GLN A 51 2.01 2.23 8.18
N CYS A 52 2.26 2.26 6.88
CA CYS A 52 1.32 1.81 5.86
C CYS A 52 0.97 0.33 6.04
N LEU A 53 1.97 -0.52 6.27
CA LEU A 53 1.76 -1.95 6.53
C LEU A 53 0.92 -2.19 7.79
N ALA A 54 1.28 -1.53 8.89
CA ALA A 54 0.55 -1.66 10.16
C ALA A 54 -0.93 -1.27 10.01
N ALA A 55 -1.18 -0.15 9.32
CA ALA A 55 -2.54 0.34 9.12
C ALA A 55 -3.34 -0.58 8.17
N ALA A 56 -2.70 -1.19 7.17
CA ALA A 56 -3.35 -2.15 6.29
C ALA A 56 -3.72 -3.47 6.99
N LEU A 57 -2.86 -3.93 7.91
CA LEU A 57 -3.14 -5.07 8.77
C LEU A 57 -4.32 -4.79 9.72
N GLU A 58 -4.34 -3.61 10.36
CA GLU A 58 -5.42 -3.19 11.25
C GLU A 58 -6.78 -3.17 10.55
N ARG A 59 -6.82 -2.68 9.30
CA ARG A 59 -8.04 -2.63 8.49
C ARG A 59 -8.37 -3.95 7.78
N ALA A 60 -7.51 -4.95 7.91
CA ALA A 60 -7.59 -6.21 7.16
C ALA A 60 -7.84 -5.94 5.66
N GLU A 61 -7.01 -5.08 5.05
CA GLU A 61 -7.21 -4.64 3.68
C GLU A 61 -7.44 -5.83 2.74
N PRO A 62 -8.55 -5.85 2.00
CA PRO A 62 -9.00 -7.10 1.38
C PRO A 62 -8.13 -7.52 0.19
N TRP A 63 -7.44 -6.58 -0.45
CA TRP A 63 -6.57 -6.81 -1.61
C TRP A 63 -5.63 -5.62 -1.90
N GLY A 64 -4.63 -5.83 -2.75
CA GLY A 64 -3.70 -4.81 -3.24
C GLY A 64 -2.31 -4.89 -2.62
N VAL A 65 -1.44 -3.94 -2.95
CA VAL A 65 -0.11 -3.80 -2.36
C VAL A 65 -0.10 -2.69 -1.31
N TRP A 66 0.22 -3.07 -0.07
CA TRP A 66 0.26 -2.17 1.07
C TRP A 66 1.55 -2.39 1.85
N GLY A 67 2.28 -1.30 2.13
CA GLY A 67 3.52 -1.40 2.91
C GLY A 67 4.58 -2.34 2.34
N GLY A 68 4.56 -2.59 1.02
CA GLY A 68 5.48 -3.50 0.32
C GLY A 68 5.03 -4.96 0.29
N GLU A 69 3.83 -5.26 0.78
CA GLU A 69 3.27 -6.61 0.84
C GLU A 69 2.01 -6.74 -0.01
N ILE A 70 1.76 -7.92 -0.57
CA ILE A 70 0.51 -8.21 -1.29
C ILE A 70 -0.51 -8.71 -0.28
N PHE A 71 -1.69 -8.10 -0.30
CA PHE A 71 -2.86 -8.54 0.44
C PHE A 71 -3.77 -9.35 -0.46
N GLU A 72 -4.27 -10.46 0.06
CA GLU A 72 -5.39 -11.20 -0.50
C GLU A 72 -6.27 -11.71 0.64
N ARG A 73 -7.57 -11.37 0.59
CA ARG A 73 -8.56 -11.74 1.62
C ARG A 73 -8.14 -11.31 3.03
N GLY A 74 -7.59 -10.09 3.16
CA GLY A 74 -7.20 -9.52 4.45
C GLY A 74 -5.91 -10.08 5.04
N SER A 75 -5.15 -10.89 4.29
CA SER A 75 -3.90 -11.50 4.75
C SER A 75 -2.76 -11.23 3.77
N ILE A 76 -1.53 -11.14 4.29
CA ILE A 76 -0.32 -11.02 3.48
C ILE A 76 -0.07 -12.35 2.76
N VAL A 77 0.19 -12.28 1.46
CA VAL A 77 0.65 -13.40 0.64
C VAL A 77 1.97 -13.03 -0.02
N ASN A 78 2.88 -13.99 -0.16
CA ASN A 78 4.17 -13.75 -0.82
C ASN A 78 3.99 -13.38 -2.29
N ARG A 79 3.06 -14.07 -2.97
CA ARG A 79 2.71 -13.88 -4.38
C ARG A 79 1.25 -14.26 -4.61
N LYS A 80 0.53 -13.49 -5.42
CA LYS A 80 -0.82 -13.85 -5.88
C LYS A 80 -0.74 -15.00 -6.89
N ARG A 81 -1.57 -16.02 -6.70
CA ARG A 81 -1.67 -17.13 -7.65
C ARG A 81 -2.49 -16.68 -8.87
N PRO A 82 -2.03 -16.91 -10.12
CA PRO A 82 -2.84 -16.61 -11.29
C PRO A 82 -4.20 -17.32 -11.21
N ARG A 83 -5.27 -16.63 -11.61
CA ARG A 83 -6.56 -17.29 -11.82
C ARG A 83 -6.39 -18.28 -12.98
N GLY A 84 -6.81 -19.53 -12.80
CA GLY A 84 -6.66 -20.55 -13.82
C GLY A 84 -6.93 -21.96 -13.29
N ARG A 85 -7.01 -22.91 -14.22
CA ARG A 85 -7.22 -24.34 -13.94
C ARG A 85 -6.27 -24.78 -12.81
N PRO A 86 -6.77 -25.47 -11.76
CA PRO A 86 -5.91 -26.08 -10.75
C PRO A 86 -4.80 -26.88 -11.43
N PRO A 87 -3.54 -26.83 -10.94
CA PRO A 87 -2.49 -27.66 -11.46
C PRO A 87 -3.01 -29.09 -11.40
N LYS A 88 -2.76 -29.83 -12.47
CA LYS A 88 -3.06 -31.26 -12.50
C LYS A 88 -2.15 -31.92 -11.48
N VAL A 89 -2.58 -31.97 -10.22
CA VAL A 89 -1.93 -32.79 -9.22
C VAL A 89 -2.12 -34.21 -9.72
N ALA A 90 -1.00 -34.86 -10.07
CA ALA A 90 -0.96 -36.25 -10.49
C ALA A 90 -1.66 -37.11 -9.44
N ALA A 91 -2.46 -38.07 -9.91
CA ALA A 91 -3.01 -39.16 -9.10
C ALA A 91 -1.89 -40.05 -8.57
#